data_AF-A0A9E5WNA2-F1
#
_entry.id   AF-A0A9E5WNA2-F1
#
_cell.length_a   1.000
_cell.length_b   1.000
_cell.length_c   1.000
_cell.angle_alpha   90.00
_cell.angle_beta   90.00
_cell.angle_gamma   90.00
#
_symmetry.space_group_name_H-M   'P 1'
#
loop_
_entity.id
_entity.type
_entity.pdbx_description
1 polymer ?
#
loop_
_entity_poly.entity_id
_entity_poly.type
_entity_poly.pdbx_seq_one_letter_code
_entity_poly.pdbx_strand_id
1 'polypeptide(L)'
;MPTAPESHQVSPKVKHPEKLHLAYAKLQEELGNLAEARKSYEFVLGEKPKSVDAILGLARLDQLAGRYHEAEQGFHRALELAPDDPQVLDTVGQYYAGRKQWGQAAEVLQKAVVASPTDATIRQHLAIALAHEGDVPAALAHFAKTVGDAAAHYNVAVILYEDGQVEEAEKHLLQAVIKKPDLHEAQVWLDEIRREREAKSLVAGSTSSPSARVEELPPPPLPASPVIPAARETAPTGHPATSSSGSQPSPPLPLPAVPQTPEQLEQLKNSMTPAQFEQWQNQLNQLR
;
A
#
# COMPACT_ATOMS: atom_id res chain seq x y z
N MET A 1 -8.43 34.97 55.96
CA MET A 1 -8.33 34.61 54.53
C MET A 1 -7.90 33.15 54.48
N PRO A 2 -8.78 32.20 54.10
CA PRO A 2 -8.37 30.81 53.96
C PRO A 2 -7.61 30.62 52.65
N THR A 3 -6.42 30.02 52.73
CA THR A 3 -5.58 29.62 51.60
C THR A 3 -6.22 28.45 50.86
N ALA A 4 -6.37 28.57 49.54
CA ALA A 4 -6.88 27.50 48.69
C ALA A 4 -5.89 26.31 48.66
N PRO A 5 -6.38 25.05 48.66
CA PRO A 5 -5.51 23.89 48.58
C PRO A 5 -4.93 23.73 47.16
N GLU A 6 -3.63 23.49 47.08
CA GLU A 6 -2.92 23.16 45.84
C GLU A 6 -3.52 21.90 45.22
N SER A 7 -4.04 22.03 43.99
CA SER A 7 -4.48 20.92 43.16
C SER A 7 -3.26 20.14 42.69
N HIS A 8 -2.87 19.12 43.45
CA HIS A 8 -1.94 18.10 42.98
C HIS A 8 -2.63 17.31 41.85
N GLN A 9 -2.41 17.74 40.61
CA GLN A 9 -2.71 16.94 39.42
C GLN A 9 -1.77 15.73 39.43
N VAL A 10 -2.19 14.65 40.08
CA VAL A 10 -1.56 13.35 39.91
C VAL A 10 -1.98 12.84 38.55
N SER A 11 -1.19 13.14 37.52
CA SER A 11 -1.36 12.53 36.20
C SER A 11 -1.43 11.02 36.37
N PRO A 12 -2.45 10.34 35.84
CA PRO A 12 -2.60 8.91 36.02
C PRO A 12 -1.35 8.21 35.47
N LYS A 13 -0.63 7.52 36.33
CA LYS A 13 0.60 6.80 35.97
C LYS A 13 0.20 5.64 35.08
N VAL A 14 0.33 5.83 33.77
CA VAL A 14 -0.04 4.82 32.76
C VAL A 14 0.78 3.57 33.04
N LYS A 15 0.10 2.43 33.22
CA LYS A 15 0.77 1.14 33.35
C LYS A 15 1.22 0.71 31.95
N HIS A 16 2.53 0.55 31.77
CA HIS A 16 3.21 0.25 30.50
C HIS A 16 3.17 1.40 29.47
N PRO A 17 3.80 2.55 29.76
CA PRO A 17 3.85 3.67 28.80
C PRO A 17 4.47 3.24 27.47
N GLU A 18 5.42 2.31 27.48
CA GLU A 18 6.09 1.84 26.27
C GLU A 18 5.14 1.10 25.31
N LYS A 19 4.14 0.37 25.82
CA LYS A 19 3.15 -0.30 24.96
C LYS A 19 2.23 0.71 24.30
N LEU A 20 1.84 1.75 25.04
CA LEU A 20 1.02 2.84 24.52
C LEU A 20 1.79 3.63 23.45
N HIS A 21 3.04 3.99 23.73
CA HIS A 21 3.91 4.66 22.76
C HIS A 21 4.15 3.81 21.52
N LEU A 22 4.29 2.49 21.66
CA LEU A 22 4.44 1.60 20.50
C LEU A 22 3.18 1.59 19.62
N ALA A 23 2.00 1.43 20.23
CA ALA A 23 0.74 1.46 19.49
C ALA A 23 0.49 2.82 18.83
N TYR A 24 0.78 3.91 19.55
CA TYR A 24 0.68 5.26 19.01
C TYR A 24 1.67 5.48 17.86
N ALA A 25 2.90 4.98 17.96
CA ALA A 25 3.89 5.07 16.90
C ALA A 25 3.41 4.40 15.61
N LYS A 26 2.89 3.16 15.71
CA LYS A 26 2.33 2.42 14.57
C LYS A 26 1.17 3.16 13.91
N LEU A 27 0.24 3.70 14.71
CA LEU A 27 -0.87 4.50 14.20
C LEU A 27 -0.38 5.78 13.50
N GLN A 28 0.58 6.50 14.08
CA GLN A 28 1.12 7.72 13.45
C GLN A 28 1.89 7.40 12.16
N GLU A 29 2.57 6.26 12.09
CA GLU A 29 3.23 5.77 10.88
C GLU A 29 2.19 5.52 9.77
N GLU A 30 1.10 4.82 10.07
CA GLU A 30 0.00 4.58 9.11
C GLU A 30 -0.67 5.88 8.64
N LEU A 31 -0.79 6.87 9.52
CA LEU A 31 -1.33 8.20 9.18
C LEU A 31 -0.34 9.10 8.43
N GLY A 32 0.90 8.66 8.20
CA GLY A 32 1.95 9.43 7.53
C GLY A 32 2.60 10.52 8.40
N ASN A 33 2.28 10.57 9.70
CA ASN A 33 2.85 11.50 10.66
C ASN A 33 4.23 11.01 11.16
N LEU A 34 5.18 10.88 10.23
CA LEU A 34 6.46 10.19 10.44
C LEU A 34 7.31 10.77 11.58
N ALA A 35 7.23 12.08 11.80
CA ALA A 35 7.96 12.75 12.88
C ALA A 35 7.45 12.32 14.27
N GLU A 36 6.13 12.15 14.42
CA GLU A 36 5.53 11.77 15.70
C GLU A 36 5.68 10.27 15.95
N ALA A 37 5.57 9.46 14.89
CA ALA A 37 5.91 8.04 14.92
C ALA A 37 7.35 7.83 15.41
N ARG A 38 8.31 8.57 14.85
CA ARG A 38 9.73 8.51 15.24
C ARG A 38 9.94 8.80 16.73
N LYS A 39 9.43 9.91 17.24
CA LYS A 39 9.55 10.26 18.67
C LYS A 39 9.03 9.14 19.57
N SER A 40 7.90 8.54 19.17
CA SER A 40 7.25 7.49 19.94
C SER A 40 8.04 6.18 19.89
N TYR A 41 8.59 5.79 18.74
CA TYR A 41 9.51 4.66 18.67
C TYR A 41 10.82 4.89 19.46
N GLU A 42 11.39 6.09 19.38
CA GLU A 42 12.58 6.47 20.16
C GLU A 42 12.31 6.41 21.67
N PHE A 43 11.13 6.85 22.12
CA PHE A 43 10.70 6.68 23.51
C PHE A 43 10.66 5.20 23.91
N VAL A 44 10.09 4.34 23.06
CA VAL A 44 10.06 2.89 23.33
C VAL A 44 11.46 2.31 23.42
N LEU A 45 12.40 2.75 22.59
CA LEU A 45 13.79 2.29 22.66
C LEU A 45 14.55 2.83 23.88
N GLY A 46 14.19 4.02 24.38
CA GLY A 46 14.72 4.52 25.66
C GLY A 46 14.35 3.61 26.83
N GLU A 47 13.12 3.12 26.87
CA GLU A 47 12.63 2.21 27.92
C GLU A 47 13.01 0.74 27.67
N LYS A 48 13.00 0.30 26.41
CA LYS A 48 13.29 -1.06 25.95
C LYS A 48 14.24 -1.04 24.75
N PRO A 49 15.57 -0.96 24.99
CA PRO A 49 16.57 -0.86 23.92
C PRO A 49 16.62 -2.03 22.92
N LYS A 50 15.97 -3.16 23.24
CA LYS A 50 15.89 -4.36 22.39
C LYS A 50 14.46 -4.61 21.87
N SER A 51 13.60 -3.59 21.87
CA SER A 51 12.26 -3.73 21.28
C SER A 51 12.36 -3.87 19.77
N VAL A 52 12.16 -5.09 19.28
CA VAL A 52 12.20 -5.43 17.84
C VAL A 52 11.19 -4.59 17.06
N ASP A 53 9.96 -4.46 17.56
CA ASP A 53 8.92 -3.63 16.94
C ASP A 53 9.37 -2.17 16.72
N ALA A 54 9.99 -1.56 17.73
CA ALA A 54 10.42 -0.16 17.64
C ALA A 54 11.66 0.01 16.76
N ILE A 55 12.58 -0.98 16.76
CA ILE A 55 13.73 -1.00 15.84
C ILE A 55 13.25 -1.09 14.39
N LEU A 56 12.31 -2.01 14.09
CA LEU A 56 11.72 -2.12 12.75
C LEU A 56 10.95 -0.87 12.34
N GLY A 57 10.20 -0.28 13.28
CA GLY A 57 9.50 0.99 13.07
C GLY A 57 10.45 2.11 12.64
N LEU A 58 11.53 2.34 13.39
CA LEU A 58 12.52 3.35 13.02
C LEU A 58 13.20 3.03 11.68
N ALA A 59 13.57 1.77 11.43
CA ALA A 59 14.20 1.36 10.18
C ALA A 59 13.31 1.64 8.96
N ARG A 60 12.00 1.37 9.04
CA ARG A 60 11.03 1.75 8.00
C ARG A 60 10.91 3.26 7.83
N LEU A 61 10.88 4.02 8.92
CA LEU A 61 10.87 5.49 8.85
C LEU A 61 12.17 6.06 8.24
N ASP A 62 13.32 5.41 8.48
CA ASP A 62 14.59 5.76 7.86
C ASP A 62 14.59 5.44 6.36
N GLN A 63 14.05 4.28 5.97
CA GLN A 63 13.86 3.92 4.56
C GLN A 63 12.97 4.94 3.82
N LEU A 64 11.80 5.29 4.38
CA LEU A 64 10.89 6.27 3.78
C LEU A 64 11.53 7.65 3.63
N ALA A 65 12.45 8.00 4.52
CA ALA A 65 13.17 9.26 4.48
C ALA A 65 14.46 9.21 3.61
N GLY A 66 14.74 8.10 2.93
CA GLY A 66 15.94 7.91 2.12
C GLY A 66 17.24 7.70 2.91
N ARG A 67 17.15 7.53 4.24
CA ARG A 67 18.28 7.21 5.14
C ARG A 67 18.57 5.71 5.09
N TYR A 68 19.02 5.25 3.93
CA TYR A 68 19.15 3.82 3.66
C TYR A 68 20.19 3.11 4.54
N HIS A 69 21.24 3.81 4.96
CA HIS A 69 22.28 3.22 5.82
C HIS A 69 21.74 2.94 7.23
N GLU A 70 21.02 3.88 7.82
CA GLU A 70 20.38 3.74 9.12
C GLU A 70 19.27 2.68 9.08
N ALA A 71 18.49 2.66 8.00
CA ALA A 71 17.49 1.63 7.76
C ALA A 71 18.11 0.23 7.74
N GLU A 72 19.19 0.04 6.98
CA GLU A 72 19.90 -1.24 6.88
C GLU A 72 20.45 -1.71 8.24
N GLN A 73 21.05 -0.80 9.02
CA GLN A 73 21.50 -1.11 10.38
C GLN A 73 20.35 -1.55 11.29
N GLY A 74 19.20 -0.86 11.22
CA GLY A 74 18.01 -1.21 11.99
C GLY A 74 17.44 -2.59 11.59
N PHE A 75 17.32 -2.87 10.30
CA PHE A 75 16.85 -4.17 9.79
C PHE A 75 17.78 -5.32 10.17
N HIS A 76 19.11 -5.14 10.04
CA HIS A 76 20.07 -6.13 10.53
C HIS A 76 19.94 -6.36 12.02
N ARG A 77 19.79 -5.29 12.81
CA ARG A 77 19.63 -5.42 14.26
C ARG A 77 18.35 -6.16 14.63
N ALA A 78 17.25 -5.94 13.91
CA ALA A 78 16.01 -6.69 14.12
C ALA A 78 16.19 -8.19 13.84
N LEU A 79 16.87 -8.54 12.73
CA LEU A 79 17.20 -9.93 12.41
C LEU A 79 18.10 -10.59 13.45
N GLU A 80 19.08 -9.88 14.01
CA GLU A 80 19.93 -10.41 15.09
C GLU A 80 19.13 -10.73 16.36
N LEU A 81 18.12 -9.91 16.68
CA LEU A 81 17.31 -10.08 17.89
C LEU A 81 16.22 -11.13 17.73
N ALA A 82 15.71 -11.33 16.51
CA ALA A 82 14.60 -12.21 16.21
C ALA A 82 14.75 -12.84 14.81
N PRO A 83 15.73 -13.77 14.62
CA PRO A 83 16.09 -14.29 13.30
C PRO A 83 15.03 -15.19 12.67
N ASP A 84 14.15 -15.79 13.48
CA ASP A 84 13.11 -16.72 13.04
C ASP A 84 11.70 -16.12 13.15
N ASP A 85 11.58 -14.83 13.49
CA ASP A 85 10.29 -14.16 13.57
C ASP A 85 9.77 -13.86 12.14
N PRO A 86 8.61 -14.42 11.74
CA PRO A 86 8.10 -14.26 10.39
C PRO A 86 7.80 -12.80 10.04
N GLN A 87 7.41 -11.96 10.99
CA GLN A 87 7.11 -10.55 10.74
C GLN A 87 8.40 -9.73 10.54
N VAL A 88 9.47 -10.09 11.25
CA VAL A 88 10.80 -9.48 11.05
C VAL A 88 11.34 -9.87 9.68
N LEU A 89 11.32 -11.17 9.37
CA LEU A 89 11.76 -11.68 8.08
C LEU A 89 10.95 -11.06 6.93
N ASP A 90 9.63 -10.95 7.07
CA ASP A 90 8.77 -10.31 6.07
C ASP A 90 9.13 -8.83 5.87
N THR A 91 9.27 -8.07 6.96
CA THR A 91 9.62 -6.64 6.89
C THR A 91 10.98 -6.43 6.22
N VAL A 92 11.99 -7.24 6.54
CA VAL A 92 13.32 -7.11 5.93
C VAL A 92 13.32 -7.59 4.47
N GLY A 93 12.52 -8.62 4.16
CA GLY A 93 12.27 -9.04 2.78
C GLY A 93 11.69 -7.91 1.93
N GLN A 94 10.67 -7.21 2.45
CA GLN A 94 10.07 -6.04 1.81
C GLN A 94 11.06 -4.88 1.66
N TYR A 95 11.97 -4.67 2.61
CA TYR A 95 13.05 -3.69 2.48
C TYR A 95 13.94 -3.98 1.26
N TYR A 96 14.42 -5.22 1.13
CA TYR A 96 15.22 -5.62 -0.04
C TYR A 96 14.43 -5.52 -1.35
N ALA A 97 13.14 -5.88 -1.34
CA ALA A 97 12.25 -5.72 -2.48
C ALA A 97 12.09 -4.24 -2.89
N GLY A 98 11.89 -3.33 -1.93
CA GLY A 98 11.82 -1.89 -2.18
C GLY A 98 13.13 -1.29 -2.75
N ARG A 99 14.24 -2.00 -2.57
CA ARG A 99 15.56 -1.69 -3.14
C ARG A 99 15.83 -2.41 -4.46
N LYS A 100 14.86 -3.16 -4.98
CA LYS A 100 14.96 -4.03 -6.16
C LYS A 100 16.07 -5.10 -6.04
N GLN A 101 16.44 -5.47 -4.82
CA GLN A 101 17.38 -6.54 -4.52
C GLN A 101 16.61 -7.87 -4.43
N TRP A 102 16.01 -8.27 -5.55
CA TRP A 102 15.00 -9.34 -5.60
C TRP A 102 15.47 -10.68 -5.06
N GLY A 103 16.70 -11.11 -5.37
CA GLY A 103 17.24 -12.37 -4.83
C GLY A 103 17.45 -12.36 -3.31
N GLN A 104 17.87 -11.23 -2.73
CA GLN A 104 17.98 -11.09 -1.27
C GLN A 104 16.58 -11.06 -0.63
N ALA A 105 15.62 -10.39 -1.27
CA ALA A 105 14.23 -10.39 -0.83
C ALA A 105 13.66 -11.82 -0.82
N ALA A 106 13.84 -12.57 -1.91
CA ALA A 106 13.36 -13.94 -2.03
C ALA A 106 13.98 -14.87 -0.97
N GLU A 107 15.30 -14.77 -0.70
CA GLU A 107 15.96 -15.58 0.32
C GLU A 107 15.37 -15.35 1.72
N VAL A 108 15.18 -14.08 2.10
CA VAL A 108 14.63 -13.74 3.42
C VAL A 108 13.15 -14.10 3.51
N LEU A 109 12.35 -13.80 2.48
CA LEU A 109 10.92 -14.11 2.43
C LEU A 109 10.67 -15.63 2.39
N GLN A 110 11.58 -16.41 1.81
CA GLN A 110 11.50 -17.87 1.85
C GLN A 110 11.59 -18.38 3.28
N LYS A 111 12.45 -17.80 4.12
CA LYS A 111 12.52 -18.09 5.57
C LYS A 111 11.24 -17.65 6.26
N ALA A 112 10.70 -16.48 5.93
CA ALA A 112 9.44 -15.97 6.48
C ALA A 112 8.26 -16.94 6.21
N VAL A 113 8.15 -17.47 4.98
CA VAL A 113 7.12 -18.45 4.59
C VAL A 113 7.30 -19.80 5.29
N VAL A 114 8.53 -20.19 5.63
CA VAL A 114 8.79 -21.40 6.43
C VAL A 114 8.37 -21.19 7.89
N ALA A 115 8.65 -20.02 8.46
CA ALA A 115 8.26 -19.67 9.82
C ALA A 115 6.74 -19.45 9.98
N SER A 116 6.09 -18.91 8.94
CA SER A 116 4.63 -18.73 8.87
C SER A 116 4.09 -19.22 7.52
N PRO A 117 3.99 -20.56 7.33
CA PRO A 117 3.14 -21.08 6.26
C PRO A 117 1.71 -20.62 6.57
N THR A 118 0.73 -20.62 5.69
CA THR A 118 -0.64 -20.08 5.97
C THR A 118 -0.75 -18.56 5.98
N ASP A 119 0.30 -17.79 6.28
CA ASP A 119 0.26 -16.34 6.08
C ASP A 119 0.25 -16.02 4.57
N ALA A 120 -0.91 -15.54 4.09
CA ALA A 120 -1.11 -15.25 2.68
C ALA A 120 -0.31 -14.02 2.24
N THR A 121 -0.13 -13.03 3.11
CA THR A 121 0.58 -11.78 2.81
C THR A 121 2.06 -12.06 2.59
N ILE A 122 2.70 -12.82 3.50
CA ILE A 122 4.12 -13.20 3.38
C ILE A 122 4.34 -14.05 2.12
N ARG A 123 3.41 -14.97 1.79
CA ARG A 123 3.47 -15.74 0.54
C ARG A 123 3.37 -14.85 -0.69
N GLN A 124 2.53 -13.82 -0.67
CA GLN A 124 2.41 -12.87 -1.77
C GLN A 124 3.71 -12.08 -1.94
N HIS A 125 4.32 -11.57 -0.86
CA HIS A 125 5.61 -10.89 -0.93
C HIS A 125 6.69 -11.79 -1.53
N LEU A 126 6.78 -13.05 -1.11
CA LEU A 126 7.72 -14.01 -1.71
C LEU A 126 7.45 -14.22 -3.21
N ALA A 127 6.18 -14.38 -3.60
CA ALA A 127 5.81 -14.59 -4.99
C ALA A 127 6.20 -13.39 -5.88
N ILE A 128 6.03 -12.16 -5.38
CA ILE A 128 6.45 -10.93 -6.08
C ILE A 128 7.98 -10.91 -6.24
N ALA A 129 8.72 -11.19 -5.17
CA ALA A 129 10.18 -11.22 -5.22
C ALA A 129 10.70 -12.27 -6.23
N LEU A 130 10.14 -13.48 -6.21
CA LEU A 130 10.48 -14.55 -7.16
C LEU A 130 10.16 -14.19 -8.61
N ALA A 131 9.02 -13.51 -8.85
CA ALA A 131 8.64 -13.09 -10.19
C ALA A 131 9.63 -12.08 -10.78
N HIS A 132 10.02 -11.05 -10.01
CA HIS A 132 11.03 -10.08 -10.43
C HIS A 132 12.45 -10.66 -10.51
N GLU A 133 12.75 -11.70 -9.72
CA GLU A 133 14.00 -12.46 -9.85
C GLU A 133 14.03 -13.31 -11.13
N GLY A 134 12.86 -13.60 -11.72
CA GLY A 134 12.70 -14.40 -12.92
C GLY A 134 12.33 -15.87 -12.67
N ASP A 135 12.16 -16.29 -11.40
CA ASP A 135 11.62 -17.62 -11.06
C ASP A 135 10.09 -17.62 -11.11
N VAL A 136 9.58 -17.45 -12.33
CA VAL A 136 8.15 -17.44 -12.63
C VAL A 136 7.43 -18.72 -12.18
N PRO A 137 7.98 -19.94 -12.36
CA PRO A 137 7.33 -21.16 -11.87
C PRO A 137 7.14 -21.16 -10.35
N ALA A 138 8.15 -20.75 -9.57
CA ALA A 138 8.01 -20.67 -8.12
C ALA A 138 7.02 -19.57 -7.70
N ALA A 139 7.08 -18.40 -8.35
CA ALA A 139 6.13 -17.31 -8.12
C ALA A 139 4.68 -17.75 -8.32
N LEU A 140 4.37 -18.44 -9.43
CA LEU A 140 3.04 -19.00 -9.69
C LEU A 140 2.59 -19.96 -8.59
N ALA A 141 3.47 -20.86 -8.14
CA ALA A 141 3.13 -21.82 -7.10
C ALA A 141 2.77 -21.14 -5.76
N HIS A 142 3.42 -20.01 -5.45
CA HIS A 142 3.11 -19.22 -4.26
C HIS A 142 1.84 -18.37 -4.43
N PHE A 143 1.68 -17.67 -5.55
CA PHE A 143 0.45 -16.91 -5.84
C PHE A 143 -0.79 -17.79 -5.93
N ALA A 144 -0.72 -18.96 -6.56
CA ALA A 144 -1.87 -19.84 -6.73
C ALA A 144 -2.45 -20.31 -5.38
N LYS A 145 -1.62 -20.40 -4.33
CA LYS A 145 -2.04 -20.73 -2.96
C LYS A 145 -2.75 -19.59 -2.24
N THR A 146 -2.66 -18.35 -2.73
CA THR A 146 -3.24 -17.17 -2.08
C THR A 146 -4.40 -16.58 -2.86
N VAL A 147 -4.29 -16.47 -4.18
CA VAL A 147 -5.28 -15.82 -5.05
C VAL A 147 -5.95 -16.78 -6.05
N GLY A 148 -5.50 -18.03 -6.10
CA GLY A 148 -5.95 -19.01 -7.10
C GLY A 148 -5.19 -18.91 -8.42
N ASP A 149 -5.31 -19.96 -9.23
CA ASP A 149 -4.46 -20.19 -10.42
C ASP A 149 -4.62 -19.10 -11.50
N ALA A 150 -5.85 -18.71 -11.84
CA ALA A 150 -6.10 -17.67 -12.83
C ALA A 150 -5.52 -16.30 -12.40
N ALA A 151 -5.75 -15.90 -11.15
CA ALA A 151 -5.23 -14.64 -10.61
C ALA A 151 -3.70 -14.68 -10.43
N ALA A 152 -3.11 -15.86 -10.19
CA ALA A 152 -1.66 -16.03 -10.14
C ALA A 152 -1.01 -15.73 -11.50
N HIS A 153 -1.58 -16.26 -12.59
CA HIS A 153 -1.13 -15.95 -13.94
C HIS A 153 -1.28 -14.47 -14.27
N TYR A 154 -2.38 -13.82 -13.85
CA TYR A 154 -2.56 -12.39 -14.00
C TYR A 154 -1.49 -11.58 -13.24
N ASN A 155 -1.26 -11.87 -11.96
CA ASN A 155 -0.27 -11.14 -11.14
C ASN A 155 1.15 -11.27 -11.70
N VAL A 156 1.55 -12.47 -12.12
CA VAL A 156 2.85 -12.69 -12.76
C VAL A 156 2.95 -11.93 -14.07
N ALA A 157 1.89 -11.89 -14.88
CA ALA A 157 1.92 -11.16 -16.13
C ALA A 157 2.13 -9.65 -15.94
N VAL A 158 1.49 -9.05 -14.93
CA VAL A 158 1.69 -7.64 -14.60
C VAL A 158 3.15 -7.37 -14.23
N ILE A 159 3.75 -8.22 -13.40
CA ILE A 159 5.17 -8.11 -13.01
C ILE A 159 6.10 -8.26 -14.23
N LEU A 160 5.85 -9.27 -15.08
CA LEU A 160 6.62 -9.47 -16.31
C LEU A 160 6.51 -8.27 -17.26
N TYR A 161 5.34 -7.64 -17.33
CA TYR A 161 5.15 -6.43 -18.12
C TYR A 161 5.97 -5.25 -17.55
N GLU A 162 5.95 -5.06 -16.23
CA GLU A 162 6.76 -4.04 -15.54
C GLU A 162 8.26 -4.24 -15.75
N ASP A 163 8.72 -5.49 -15.81
CA ASP A 163 10.10 -5.86 -16.10
C ASP A 163 10.45 -5.81 -17.60
N GLY A 164 9.50 -5.42 -18.46
CA GLY A 164 9.66 -5.27 -19.91
C GLY A 164 9.60 -6.58 -20.71
N GLN A 165 9.23 -7.70 -20.07
CA GLN A 165 9.07 -9.01 -20.69
C GLN A 165 7.66 -9.18 -21.28
N VAL A 166 7.32 -8.28 -22.23
CA VAL A 166 5.96 -8.12 -22.76
C VAL A 166 5.43 -9.39 -23.44
N GLU A 167 6.27 -10.15 -24.14
CA GLU A 167 5.85 -11.41 -24.78
C GLU A 167 5.46 -12.49 -23.77
N GLU A 168 6.21 -12.61 -22.65
CA GLU A 168 5.87 -13.56 -21.59
C GLU A 168 4.63 -13.08 -20.82
N ALA A 169 4.54 -11.77 -20.54
CA ALA A 169 3.33 -11.19 -19.95
C ALA A 169 2.07 -11.54 -20.74
N GLU A 170 2.09 -11.42 -22.08
CA GLU A 170 0.95 -11.79 -22.92
C GLU A 170 0.58 -13.28 -22.77
N LYS A 171 1.56 -14.19 -22.74
CA LYS A 171 1.31 -15.62 -22.55
C LYS A 171 0.63 -15.90 -21.22
N HIS A 172 1.07 -15.25 -20.15
CA HIS A 172 0.48 -15.42 -18.82
C HIS A 172 -0.93 -14.80 -18.74
N LEU A 173 -1.19 -13.65 -19.37
CA LEU A 173 -2.55 -13.09 -19.49
C LEU A 173 -3.48 -14.02 -20.24
N LEU A 174 -3.00 -14.65 -21.32
CA LEU A 174 -3.77 -15.67 -22.05
C LEU A 174 -4.13 -16.86 -21.16
N GLN A 175 -3.18 -17.36 -20.36
CA GLN A 175 -3.47 -18.43 -19.40
C GLN A 175 -4.51 -17.99 -18.36
N ALA A 176 -4.42 -16.76 -17.87
CA ALA A 176 -5.39 -16.21 -16.92
C ALA A 176 -6.81 -16.17 -17.51
N VAL A 177 -6.97 -15.67 -18.74
CA VAL A 177 -8.27 -15.60 -19.45
C VAL A 177 -8.80 -16.99 -19.81
N ILE A 178 -7.95 -17.93 -20.24
CA ILE A 178 -8.38 -19.31 -20.52
C ILE A 178 -8.94 -19.98 -19.26
N LYS A 179 -8.28 -19.76 -18.11
CA LYS A 179 -8.71 -20.34 -16.82
C LYS A 179 -9.94 -19.66 -16.26
N LYS A 180 -10.05 -18.34 -16.45
CA LYS A 180 -11.17 -17.52 -15.99
C LYS A 180 -11.55 -16.48 -17.05
N PRO A 181 -12.48 -16.81 -17.96
CA PRO A 181 -12.87 -15.90 -19.05
C PRO A 181 -13.51 -14.58 -18.59
N ASP A 182 -14.06 -14.54 -17.38
CA ASP A 182 -14.65 -13.34 -16.76
C ASP A 182 -13.65 -12.53 -15.91
N LEU A 183 -12.34 -12.83 -15.99
CA LEU A 183 -11.29 -12.01 -15.38
C LEU A 183 -11.01 -10.78 -16.25
N HIS A 184 -11.87 -9.77 -16.09
CA HIS A 184 -11.89 -8.57 -16.93
C HIS A 184 -10.54 -7.84 -16.93
N GLU A 185 -9.85 -7.79 -15.80
CA GLU A 185 -8.54 -7.15 -15.66
C GLU A 185 -7.50 -7.80 -16.59
N ALA A 186 -7.46 -9.13 -16.64
CA ALA A 186 -6.54 -9.86 -17.52
C ALA A 186 -6.88 -9.65 -19.00
N GLN A 187 -8.17 -9.55 -19.34
CA GLN A 187 -8.62 -9.26 -20.70
C GLN A 187 -8.21 -7.85 -21.14
N VAL A 188 -8.38 -6.83 -20.28
CA VAL A 188 -8.00 -5.45 -20.56
C VAL A 188 -6.50 -5.33 -20.85
N TRP A 189 -5.66 -5.95 -20.03
CA TRP A 189 -4.22 -5.96 -20.24
C TRP A 189 -3.80 -6.67 -21.53
N LEU A 190 -4.45 -7.79 -21.85
CA LEU A 190 -4.18 -8.55 -23.07
C LEU A 190 -4.52 -7.72 -24.33
N ASP A 191 -5.66 -7.05 -24.31
CA ASP A 191 -6.08 -6.18 -25.42
C ASP A 191 -5.14 -4.98 -25.59
N GLU A 192 -4.64 -4.42 -24.49
CA GLU A 192 -3.67 -3.32 -24.53
C GLU A 192 -2.36 -3.73 -25.19
N ILE A 193 -1.74 -4.82 -24.72
CA ILE A 193 -0.48 -5.34 -25.28
C ILE A 193 -0.61 -5.61 -26.79
N ARG A 194 -1.77 -6.14 -27.22
CA ARG A 194 -2.04 -6.44 -28.62
C ARG A 194 -2.21 -5.17 -29.45
N ARG A 195 -2.95 -4.19 -28.95
CA ARG A 195 -3.12 -2.88 -29.60
C ARG A 195 -1.78 -2.18 -29.79
N GLU A 196 -0.94 -2.17 -28.76
CA GLU A 196 0.40 -1.59 -28.88
C GLU A 196 1.25 -2.29 -29.94
N ARG A 197 1.21 -3.63 -29.98
CA ARG A 197 1.98 -4.40 -30.97
C ARG A 197 1.49 -4.13 -32.39
N GLU A 198 0.17 -4.08 -32.59
CA GLU A 198 -0.43 -3.73 -33.87
C GLU A 198 -0.03 -2.32 -34.31
N ALA A 199 -0.13 -1.33 -33.40
CA ALA A 199 0.30 0.04 -33.67
C ALA A 199 1.79 0.12 -34.04
N LYS A 200 2.67 -0.56 -33.30
CA LYS A 200 4.11 -0.64 -33.59
C LYS A 200 4.37 -1.28 -34.95
N SER A 201 3.64 -2.35 -35.30
CA SER A 201 3.74 -3.01 -36.61
C SER A 201 3.29 -2.10 -37.75
N LEU A 202 2.22 -1.33 -37.56
CA LEU A 202 1.73 -0.39 -38.57
C LEU A 202 2.72 0.75 -38.80
N VAL A 203 3.31 1.31 -37.74
CA VAL A 203 4.34 2.35 -37.85
C VAL A 203 5.60 1.81 -38.54
N ALA A 204 6.07 0.61 -38.19
CA ALA A 204 7.20 -0.03 -38.85
C ALA A 204 6.93 -0.32 -40.35
N GLY A 205 5.69 -0.67 -40.70
CA GLY A 205 5.24 -0.77 -42.10
C GLY A 205 5.11 0.58 -42.81
N SER A 206 4.96 1.68 -42.08
CA SER A 206 4.75 3.05 -42.57
C SER A 206 6.05 3.87 -42.68
N THR A 207 7.16 3.41 -42.10
CA THR A 207 8.47 4.09 -42.14
C THR A 207 9.18 4.08 -43.51
N SER A 208 8.42 3.96 -44.61
CA SER A 208 8.81 4.57 -45.88
C SER A 208 8.49 6.07 -45.97
N SER A 209 8.02 6.74 -44.90
CA SER A 209 7.90 8.21 -44.87
C SER A 209 7.97 8.79 -43.44
N PRO A 210 8.80 9.82 -43.15
CA PRO A 210 8.99 10.33 -41.80
C PRO A 210 8.10 11.55 -41.54
N SER A 211 6.90 11.36 -40.97
CA SER A 211 6.23 12.41 -40.18
C SER A 211 5.00 11.88 -39.44
N ALA A 212 5.18 11.41 -38.22
CA ALA A 212 4.12 11.43 -37.19
C ALA A 212 4.77 11.12 -35.85
N ARG A 213 4.87 12.12 -34.97
CA ARG A 213 5.24 11.94 -33.58
C ARG A 213 4.04 11.29 -32.89
N VAL A 214 4.16 10.00 -32.58
CA VAL A 214 3.13 9.27 -31.81
C VAL A 214 3.25 9.71 -30.35
N GLU A 215 2.15 10.24 -29.82
CA GLU A 215 2.02 10.59 -28.41
C GLU A 215 1.82 9.28 -27.62
N GLU A 216 2.77 8.97 -26.75
CA GLU A 216 2.78 7.77 -25.92
C GLU A 216 1.63 7.87 -24.90
N LEU A 217 0.63 7.01 -25.03
CA LEU A 217 -0.49 6.96 -24.09
C LEU A 217 0.02 6.48 -22.73
N PRO A 218 -0.42 7.10 -21.61
CA PRO A 218 -0.04 6.62 -20.28
C PRO A 218 -0.62 5.22 -20.06
N PRO A 219 0.11 4.31 -19.38
CA PRO A 219 -0.40 2.99 -19.06
C PRO A 219 -1.69 3.09 -18.23
N PRO A 220 -2.59 2.09 -18.30
CA PRO A 220 -3.74 2.05 -17.41
C PRO A 220 -3.28 2.11 -15.95
N PRO A 221 -4.08 2.70 -15.04
CA PRO A 221 -3.71 2.79 -13.64
C PRO A 221 -3.41 1.39 -13.10
N LEU A 222 -2.21 1.23 -12.54
CA LEU A 222 -1.84 0.01 -11.82
C LEU A 222 -2.91 -0.26 -10.74
N PRO A 223 -3.32 -1.52 -10.52
CA PRO A 223 -4.10 -1.84 -9.33
C PRO A 223 -3.34 -1.38 -8.10
N ALA A 224 -4.06 -0.90 -7.08
CA ALA A 224 -3.48 -0.51 -5.80
C ALA A 224 -2.88 -1.75 -5.12
N SER A 225 -1.60 -2.04 -5.39
CA SER A 225 -0.92 -3.26 -4.95
C SER A 225 -1.64 -4.56 -5.40
N PRO A 226 -1.00 -5.73 -5.33
CA PRO A 226 -1.71 -7.00 -5.42
C PRO A 226 -2.94 -6.97 -4.51
N VAL A 227 -4.01 -7.66 -4.91
CA VAL A 227 -5.23 -7.80 -4.09
C VAL A 227 -4.84 -8.43 -2.75
N ILE A 228 -4.59 -7.59 -1.76
CA ILE A 228 -4.50 -7.95 -0.34
C ILE A 228 -5.92 -7.80 0.18
N PRO A 229 -6.71 -8.89 0.31
CA PRO A 229 -7.90 -8.80 1.12
C PRO A 229 -7.44 -8.49 2.54
N ALA A 230 -7.75 -7.29 3.04
CA ALA A 230 -7.60 -6.96 4.44
C ALA A 230 -8.27 -8.07 5.25
N ALA A 231 -7.49 -8.71 6.13
CA ALA A 231 -7.98 -9.72 7.05
C ALA A 231 -9.11 -9.10 7.89
N ARG A 232 -10.37 -9.38 7.51
CA ARG A 232 -11.52 -9.11 8.37
C ARG A 232 -11.49 -10.16 9.47
N GLU A 233 -11.00 -9.76 10.64
CA GLU A 233 -11.27 -10.46 11.89
C GLU A 233 -12.79 -10.63 12.04
N THR A 234 -13.21 -11.88 12.07
CA THR A 234 -14.59 -12.27 12.35
C THR A 234 -14.89 -12.05 13.82
N ALA A 235 -15.93 -11.27 14.12
CA ALA A 235 -16.61 -11.31 15.42
C ALA A 235 -18.14 -11.37 15.19
N PRO A 236 -18.90 -12.03 16.09
CA PRO A 236 -20.11 -12.73 15.72
C PRO A 236 -21.35 -11.84 15.64
N THR A 237 -22.27 -12.33 14.82
CA THR A 237 -23.59 -11.82 14.46
C THR A 237 -24.51 -11.56 15.65
N GLY A 238 -25.10 -10.36 15.66
CA GLY A 238 -26.35 -10.05 16.35
C GLY A 238 -27.12 -8.98 15.57
N HIS A 239 -28.11 -9.41 14.80
CA HIS A 239 -29.18 -8.55 14.27
C HIS A 239 -30.52 -9.06 14.81
N PRO A 240 -31.53 -8.18 14.87
CA PRO A 240 -32.48 -8.22 13.76
C PRO A 240 -32.74 -6.84 13.14
N ALA A 241 -33.23 -6.94 11.91
CA ALA A 241 -33.43 -5.91 10.91
C ALA A 241 -34.56 -4.92 11.25
N THR A 242 -34.47 -3.72 10.69
CA THR A 242 -35.62 -3.05 10.08
C THR A 242 -35.20 -2.37 8.77
N SER A 243 -36.03 -2.59 7.76
CA SER A 243 -36.02 -1.99 6.43
C SER A 243 -36.56 -0.57 6.47
N SER A 244 -35.94 0.37 5.75
CA SER A 244 -36.70 1.47 5.13
C SER A 244 -36.06 1.92 3.81
N SER A 245 -36.93 2.03 2.82
CA SER A 245 -36.69 2.63 1.51
C SER A 245 -36.61 4.14 1.69
N GLY A 246 -35.50 4.76 1.27
CA GLY A 246 -35.32 6.21 1.25
C GLY A 246 -34.30 6.58 0.18
N SER A 247 -34.71 7.45 -0.74
CA SER A 247 -33.93 7.98 -1.86
C SER A 247 -32.51 8.36 -1.43
N GLN A 248 -31.50 7.84 -2.13
CA GLN A 248 -30.11 8.25 -1.92
C GLN A 248 -29.96 9.74 -2.25
N PRO A 249 -29.39 10.57 -1.34
CA PRO A 249 -28.92 11.90 -1.72
C PRO A 249 -27.72 11.76 -2.66
N SER A 250 -27.63 12.66 -3.64
CA SER A 250 -26.49 12.77 -4.54
C SER A 250 -25.18 12.82 -3.73
N PRO A 251 -24.10 12.16 -4.22
CA PRO A 251 -22.82 12.19 -3.53
C PRO A 251 -22.32 13.64 -3.39
N PRO A 252 -21.68 14.00 -2.27
CA PRO A 252 -21.15 15.33 -2.08
C PRO A 252 -20.10 15.62 -3.16
N LEU A 253 -20.24 16.77 -3.83
CA LEU A 253 -19.23 17.25 -4.76
C LEU A 253 -17.90 17.41 -4.04
N PRO A 254 -16.75 17.13 -4.69
CA PRO A 254 -15.44 17.32 -4.10
C PRO A 254 -15.29 18.77 -3.61
N LEU A 255 -14.82 18.93 -2.37
CA LEU A 255 -14.64 20.24 -1.74
C LEU A 255 -13.58 21.04 -2.53
N PRO A 256 -13.93 22.23 -3.06
CA PRO A 256 -12.93 23.13 -3.61
C PRO A 256 -11.94 23.56 -2.53
N ALA A 257 -10.68 23.76 -2.92
CA ALA A 257 -9.59 24.16 -2.03
C ALA A 257 -9.94 25.44 -1.24
N VAL A 258 -9.52 25.50 0.02
CA VAL A 258 -9.80 26.64 0.91
C VAL A 258 -9.13 27.89 0.34
N PRO A 259 -9.90 28.94 -0.02
CA PRO A 259 -9.34 30.15 -0.61
C PRO A 259 -8.39 30.82 0.39
N GLN A 260 -7.21 31.19 -0.09
CA GLN A 260 -6.13 31.81 0.70
C GLN A 260 -6.15 33.34 0.57
N THR A 261 -6.92 33.89 -0.39
CA THR A 261 -7.07 35.33 -0.60
C THR A 261 -8.54 35.75 -0.71
N PRO A 262 -8.87 37.04 -0.42
CA PRO A 262 -10.24 37.57 -0.59
C PRO A 262 -10.77 37.45 -2.04
N GLU A 263 -9.89 37.55 -3.03
CA GLU A 263 -10.23 37.42 -4.46
C GLU A 263 -10.61 35.98 -4.82
N GLN A 264 -9.91 34.99 -4.27
CA GLN A 264 -10.26 33.57 -4.44
C GLN A 264 -11.60 33.23 -3.77
N LEU A 265 -11.91 33.86 -2.64
CA LEU A 265 -13.20 33.68 -1.96
C LEU A 265 -14.35 34.26 -2.79
N GLU A 266 -14.17 35.42 -3.43
CA GLU A 266 -15.16 36.01 -4.34
C GLU A 266 -15.35 35.18 -5.62
N GLN A 267 -14.26 34.68 -6.22
CA GLN A 267 -14.36 33.77 -7.36
C GLN A 267 -15.10 32.47 -7.01
N LEU A 268 -14.84 31.93 -5.82
CA LEU A 268 -15.50 30.73 -5.34
C LEU A 268 -17.00 30.97 -5.15
N LYS A 269 -17.40 32.07 -4.49
CA LYS A 269 -18.82 32.45 -4.33
C LYS A 269 -19.54 32.60 -5.67
N ASN A 270 -18.88 33.19 -6.66
CA ASN A 270 -19.46 33.41 -7.98
C ASN A 270 -19.55 32.13 -8.83
N SER A 271 -18.82 31.07 -8.46
CA SER A 271 -18.82 29.78 -9.16
C SER A 271 -19.92 28.81 -8.71
N MET A 272 -20.71 29.16 -7.69
CA MET A 272 -21.70 28.26 -7.10
C MET A 272 -22.96 28.99 -6.63
N THR A 273 -24.05 28.24 -6.48
CA THR A 273 -25.30 28.78 -5.95
C THR A 273 -25.19 29.08 -4.45
N PRO A 274 -26.05 29.96 -3.88
CA PRO A 274 -26.04 30.25 -2.44
C PRO A 274 -26.16 28.99 -1.56
N ALA A 275 -26.97 28.02 -1.96
CA ALA A 275 -27.13 26.76 -1.23
C ALA A 275 -25.86 25.89 -1.26
N GLN A 276 -25.14 25.85 -2.38
CA GLN A 276 -23.87 25.14 -2.49
C GLN A 276 -22.76 25.82 -1.69
N PHE A 277 -22.76 27.15 -1.65
CA PHE A 277 -21.80 27.90 -0.84
C PHE A 277 -22.03 27.69 0.67
N GLU A 278 -23.28 27.70 1.11
CA GLU A 278 -23.65 27.39 2.50
C GLU A 278 -23.26 25.95 2.88
N GLN A 279 -23.49 24.99 1.99
CA GLN A 279 -23.08 23.60 2.18
C GLN A 279 -21.55 23.46 2.28
N TRP A 280 -20.80 24.17 1.43
CA TRP A 280 -19.34 24.21 1.49
C TRP A 280 -18.83 24.79 2.82
N GLN A 281 -19.42 25.89 3.30
CA GLN A 281 -19.06 26.49 4.59
C GLN A 281 -19.34 25.55 5.77
N ASN A 282 -20.47 24.86 5.75
CA ASN A 282 -20.83 23.90 6.79
C ASN A 282 -19.88 22.70 6.80
N GLN A 283 -19.46 22.20 5.64
CA GLN A 283 -18.46 21.15 5.54
C GLN A 283 -17.08 21.62 6.04
N LEU A 284 -16.69 22.87 5.78
CA LEU A 284 -15.43 23.44 6.28
C LEU A 284 -15.41 23.55 7.82
N ASN A 285 -16.53 23.93 8.43
CA ASN A 285 -16.66 24.06 9.89
C ASN A 285 -16.65 22.72 10.63
N GLN A 286 -16.96 21.60 9.95
CA GLN A 286 -16.86 20.26 10.52
C GLN A 286 -15.42 19.70 10.50
N LEU A 287 -14.50 20.36 9.79
CA LEU A 287 -13.09 19.96 9.68
C LEU A 287 -12.16 20.76 10.61
N ARG A 288 -12.70 21.63 11.46
CA ARG A 288 -11.98 22.37 12.51
C ARG A 288 -12.31 21.82 13.89
#